data_AF-A0A7C9RHA6-F1
#
_entry.id   AF-A0A7C9RHA6-F1
#
_cell.length_a   1.000
_cell.length_b   1.000
_cell.length_c   1.000
_cell.angle_alpha   90.00
_cell.angle_beta   90.00
_cell.angle_gamma   90.00
#
_symmetry.space_group_name_H-M   'P 1'
#
loop_
_entity.id
_entity.type
_entity.pdbx_description
1 polymer ?
#
loop_
_entity_poly.entity_id
_entity_poly.type
_entity_poly.pdbx_seq_one_letter_code
_entity_poly.pdbx_strand_id
1 'polypeptide(L)'
;MAAYGLYTHIASNKFRSMLLLGGLFLLVYVMVFAGALLAEVALNSNRPFDDYLTLAAHDLVKAFPFATIGAAAWIVITYFFHQNIIDAVTGGHDVTRQEQPRLYNLLENLCISRGIPMPKLKIVDSPA
;
A
#
# COMPACT_ATOMS: atom_id res chain seq x y z
N MET A 1 -24.63 -25.93 7.66
CA MET A 1 -23.97 -25.41 8.87
C MET A 1 -23.52 -23.99 8.57
N ALA A 2 -24.10 -23.00 9.24
CA ALA A 2 -23.81 -21.59 9.00
C ALA A 2 -22.33 -21.29 9.34
N ALA A 3 -21.63 -20.61 8.44
CA ALA A 3 -20.22 -20.30 8.56
C ALA A 3 -19.96 -19.22 9.65
N TYR A 4 -20.07 -19.62 10.91
CA TYR A 4 -19.64 -18.81 12.05
C TYR A 4 -18.12 -18.69 12.02
N GLY A 5 -17.61 -17.47 11.82
CA GLY A 5 -16.18 -17.16 11.75
C GLY A 5 -15.78 -16.27 10.56
N LEU A 6 -16.54 -16.26 9.47
CA LEU A 6 -16.23 -15.38 8.32
C LEU A 6 -16.37 -13.90 8.69
N TYR A 7 -17.42 -13.55 9.45
CA TYR A 7 -17.64 -12.17 9.88
C TYR A 7 -16.53 -11.65 10.81
N THR A 8 -16.01 -12.47 11.72
CA THR A 8 -14.92 -12.08 12.62
C THR A 8 -13.60 -11.93 11.85
N HIS A 9 -13.34 -12.79 10.86
CA HIS A 9 -12.19 -12.64 9.96
C HIS A 9 -12.29 -11.38 9.09
N ILE A 10 -13.47 -11.09 8.51
CA ILE A 10 -13.70 -9.87 7.73
C ILE A 10 -13.51 -8.64 8.60
N ALA A 11 -14.05 -8.63 9.81
CA ALA A 11 -13.90 -7.51 10.75
C ALA A 11 -12.44 -7.28 11.18
N SER A 12 -11.73 -8.35 11.54
CA SER A 12 -10.30 -8.29 11.89
C SER A 12 -9.46 -7.80 10.71
N ASN A 13 -9.73 -8.29 9.50
CA ASN A 13 -9.03 -7.84 8.31
C ASN A 13 -9.29 -6.36 8.03
N LYS A 14 -10.56 -5.91 8.10
CA LYS A 14 -10.93 -4.50 7.92
C LYS A 14 -10.22 -3.60 8.94
N PHE A 15 -10.15 -4.03 10.21
CA PHE A 15 -9.44 -3.30 11.26
C PHE A 15 -7.95 -3.18 10.95
N ARG A 16 -7.29 -4.30 10.58
CA ARG A 16 -5.87 -4.30 10.21
C ARG A 16 -5.59 -3.41 9.01
N SER A 17 -6.42 -3.49 7.96
CA SER A 17 -6.28 -2.62 6.78
C SER A 17 -6.47 -1.15 7.12
N MET A 18 -7.44 -0.81 8.00
CA MET A 18 -7.64 0.57 8.46
C MET A 18 -6.47 1.07 9.31
N LEU A 19 -5.90 0.21 10.15
CA LEU A 19 -4.70 0.52 10.94
C LEU A 19 -3.51 0.78 10.03
N LEU A 20 -3.29 -0.04 9.00
CA LEU A 20 -2.22 0.16 8.02
C LEU A 20 -2.42 1.48 7.23
N LEU A 21 -3.66 1.78 6.84
CA LEU A 21 -3.98 3.03 6.15
C LEU A 21 -3.72 4.25 7.05
N GLY A 22 -4.18 4.22 8.30
CA GLY A 22 -3.91 5.27 9.29
C GLY A 22 -2.41 5.40 9.59
N GLY A 23 -1.70 4.27 9.68
CA GLY A 23 -0.25 4.20 9.86
C GLY A 23 0.51 4.83 8.70
N LEU A 24 0.03 4.69 7.46
CA LEU A 24 0.62 5.36 6.30
C LEU A 24 0.50 6.88 6.42
N PHE A 25 -0.66 7.43 6.79
CA PHE A 25 -0.82 8.88 7.00
C PHE A 25 0.07 9.38 8.14
N LEU A 26 0.15 8.63 9.25
CA LEU A 26 1.05 8.95 10.34
C LEU A 26 2.51 8.99 9.87
N LEU A 27 2.94 7.99 9.10
CA LEU A 27 4.29 7.91 8.55
C LEU A 27 4.59 9.11 7.64
N VAL A 28 3.66 9.49 6.78
CA VAL A 28 3.79 10.68 5.91
C VAL A 28 4.00 11.95 6.75
N TYR A 29 3.21 12.15 7.81
CA TYR A 29 3.39 13.33 8.67
C TYR A 29 4.73 13.33 9.41
N VAL A 30 5.19 12.16 9.88
CA VAL A 30 6.52 12.03 10.50
C VAL A 30 7.62 12.37 9.48
N MET A 31 7.49 11.92 8.24
CA MET A 31 8.46 12.22 7.17
C MET A 31 8.46 13.71 6.80
N VAL A 32 7.30 14.36 6.72
CA VAL A 32 7.20 15.81 6.47
C VAL A 32 7.84 16.60 7.60
N PHE A 33 7.54 16.24 8.85
CA PHE A 33 8.14 16.87 10.03
C PHE A 33 9.68 16.68 10.06
N ALA A 34 10.17 15.47 9.80
CA ALA A 34 11.60 15.20 9.71
C ALA A 34 12.27 16.01 8.59
N GLY A 35 11.63 16.10 7.42
CA GLY A 35 12.11 16.92 6.31
C GLY A 35 12.18 18.41 6.65
N ALA A 36 11.16 18.95 7.33
CA ALA A 36 11.14 20.35 7.79
C ALA A 36 12.26 20.62 8.81
N LEU A 37 12.47 19.71 9.76
CA LEU A 37 13.55 19.82 10.75
C LEU A 37 14.93 19.81 10.06
N LEU A 38 15.17 18.88 9.14
CA LEU A 38 16.41 18.83 8.38
C LEU A 38 16.63 20.10 7.55
N ALA A 39 15.57 20.64 6.93
CA ALA A 39 15.64 21.87 6.16
C ALA A 39 16.01 23.09 7.02
N GLU A 40 15.38 23.26 8.18
CA GLU A 40 15.68 24.36 9.10
C GLU A 40 17.12 24.30 9.63
N VAL A 41 17.59 23.10 10.02
CA VAL A 41 18.98 22.90 10.47
C VAL A 41 19.99 23.16 9.36
N ALA A 42 19.69 22.74 8.12
CA ALA A 42 20.57 22.93 6.97
C ALA A 42 20.67 24.40 6.55
N LEU A 43 19.58 25.16 6.66
CA LEU A 43 19.53 26.57 6.28
C LEU A 43 20.11 27.49 7.34
N ASN A 44 19.90 27.20 8.63
CA ASN A 44 20.31 28.11 9.69
C ASN A 44 20.64 27.37 10.99
N SER A 45 21.89 26.93 11.13
CA SER A 45 22.37 26.07 12.22
C SER A 45 22.58 26.78 13.57
N ASN A 46 22.36 28.09 13.65
CA ASN A 46 22.73 28.90 14.82
C ASN A 46 21.59 29.14 15.82
N ARG A 47 20.50 28.36 15.76
CA ARG A 47 19.35 28.47 16.67
C ARG A 47 19.39 27.40 17.78
N PRO A 48 18.80 27.64 18.96
CA PRO A 48 18.63 26.63 20.00
C PRO A 48 17.67 25.51 19.55
N PHE A 49 17.78 24.34 20.17
CA PHE A 49 17.00 23.14 19.83
C PHE A 49 15.48 23.38 19.84
N ASP A 50 14.98 24.11 20.84
CA ASP A 50 13.55 24.37 21.02
C ASP A 50 12.96 25.21 19.86
N ASP A 51 13.76 26.07 19.25
CA ASP A 51 13.34 26.87 18.10
C ASP A 51 13.15 26.01 16.84
N TYR A 52 14.01 24.99 16.62
CA TYR A 52 13.80 24.06 15.51
C TYR A 52 12.53 23.23 15.70
N LEU A 53 12.25 22.80 16.92
CA LEU A 53 11.07 21.97 17.20
C LEU A 53 9.78 22.75 16.98
N THR A 54 9.73 24.02 17.40
CA THR A 54 8.57 24.90 17.22
C THR A 54 8.37 25.30 15.76
N LEU A 55 9.45 25.65 15.04
CA LEU A 55 9.39 25.97 13.61
C LEU A 55 8.95 24.76 12.77
N ALA A 56 9.55 23.59 13.00
CA ALA A 56 9.18 22.36 12.30
C ALA A 56 7.73 21.94 12.60
N ALA A 57 7.24 22.14 13.83
CA ALA A 57 5.85 21.87 14.17
C ALA A 57 4.88 22.83 13.45
N HIS A 58 5.23 24.11 13.36
CA HIS A 58 4.44 25.09 12.62
C HIS A 58 4.43 24.80 11.11
N ASP A 59 5.57 24.42 10.55
CA ASP A 59 5.66 24.01 9.15
C ASP A 59 4.90 22.71 8.87
N LEU A 60 4.88 21.76 9.81
CA LEU A 60 4.01 20.59 9.73
C LEU A 60 2.53 20.99 9.66
N VAL A 61 2.06 21.95 10.45
CA VAL A 61 0.67 22.41 10.42
C VAL A 61 0.31 23.05 9.07
N LYS A 62 1.24 23.83 8.49
CA LYS A 62 1.05 24.41 7.15
C LYS A 62 1.08 23.34 6.05
N ALA A 63 1.98 22.37 6.17
CA ALA A 63 2.13 21.30 5.20
C ALA A 63 1.03 20.23 5.33
N PHE A 64 0.35 20.16 6.48
CA PHE A 64 -0.69 19.19 6.78
C PHE A 64 -1.72 19.01 5.64
N PRO A 65 -2.44 20.05 5.19
CA PRO A 65 -3.44 19.90 4.11
C PRO A 65 -2.82 19.37 2.81
N PHE A 66 -1.63 19.86 2.43
CA PHE A 66 -0.94 19.41 1.22
C PHE A 66 -0.46 17.97 1.33
N ALA A 67 0.10 17.58 2.47
CA ALA A 67 0.55 16.24 2.77
C ALA A 67 -0.61 15.24 2.77
N THR A 68 -1.75 15.60 3.38
CA THR A 68 -2.96 14.77 3.37
C THR A 68 -3.49 14.60 1.96
N ILE A 69 -3.61 15.68 1.17
CA ILE A 69 -4.09 15.62 -0.22
C ILE A 69 -3.14 14.77 -1.08
N GLY A 70 -1.83 14.98 -0.95
CA GLY A 70 -0.82 14.21 -1.68
C GLY A 70 -0.88 12.71 -1.34
N ALA A 71 -0.94 12.36 -0.05
CA ALA A 71 -1.08 10.96 0.38
C ALA A 71 -2.40 10.34 -0.11
N ALA A 72 -3.51 11.07 -0.01
CA ALA A 72 -4.81 10.59 -0.49
C ALA A 72 -4.81 10.38 -2.01
N ALA A 73 -4.25 11.32 -2.78
CA ALA A 73 -4.09 11.19 -4.23
C ALA A 73 -3.22 9.98 -4.59
N TRP A 74 -2.10 9.78 -3.88
CA TRP A 74 -1.23 8.63 -4.07
C TRP A 74 -1.96 7.30 -3.78
N ILE A 75 -2.78 7.25 -2.73
CA ILE A 75 -3.61 6.07 -2.42
C ILE A 75 -4.59 5.79 -3.56
N VAL A 76 -5.25 6.81 -4.11
CA VAL A 76 -6.18 6.66 -5.24
C VAL A 76 -5.45 6.13 -6.47
N ILE A 77 -4.29 6.70 -6.82
CA ILE A 77 -3.48 6.24 -7.95
C ILE A 77 -3.07 4.77 -7.72
N THR A 78 -2.54 4.45 -6.55
CA THR A 78 -2.11 3.08 -6.24
C THR A 78 -3.28 2.10 -6.28
N TYR A 79 -4.46 2.49 -5.78
CA TYR A 79 -5.65 1.63 -5.82
C TYR A 79 -5.99 1.18 -7.23
N PHE A 80 -5.94 2.08 -8.22
CA PHE A 80 -6.22 1.74 -9.62
C PHE A 80 -5.04 1.09 -10.35
N PHE A 81 -3.80 1.51 -10.04
CA PHE A 81 -2.62 1.13 -10.83
C PHE A 81 -1.73 0.06 -10.17
N HIS A 82 -2.06 -0.45 -8.97
CA HIS A 82 -1.22 -1.43 -8.27
C HIS A 82 -0.94 -2.69 -9.10
N GLN A 83 -1.92 -3.21 -9.85
CA GLN A 83 -1.72 -4.39 -10.69
C GLN A 83 -0.70 -4.13 -11.79
N ASN A 84 -0.84 -3.03 -12.53
CA ASN A 84 0.09 -2.66 -13.60
C ASN A 84 1.51 -2.42 -13.09
N ILE A 85 1.65 -1.83 -11.90
CA ILE A 85 2.97 -1.63 -11.27
C ILE A 85 3.61 -2.99 -10.93
N ILE A 86 2.85 -3.91 -10.35
CA ILE A 86 3.35 -5.25 -10.00
C ILE A 86 3.72 -6.02 -11.27
N ASP A 87 2.85 -6.00 -12.28
CA ASP A 87 3.09 -6.68 -13.56
C ASP A 87 4.34 -6.14 -14.25
N ALA A 88 4.53 -4.81 -14.26
CA ALA A 88 5.69 -4.17 -14.87
C ALA A 88 7.00 -4.48 -14.13
N VAL A 89 6.98 -4.55 -12.79
CA VAL A 89 8.17 -4.85 -11.97
C VAL A 89 8.54 -6.32 -12.04
N THR A 90 7.55 -7.21 -12.08
CA THR A 90 7.77 -8.66 -12.13
C THR A 90 7.99 -9.19 -13.54
N GLY A 91 7.62 -8.43 -14.58
CA GLY A 91 7.53 -8.96 -15.94
C GLY A 91 6.42 -10.00 -16.10
N GLY A 92 5.47 -10.03 -15.17
CA GLY A 92 4.40 -11.02 -15.15
C GLY A 92 3.44 -10.80 -16.31
N HIS A 93 3.17 -11.84 -17.09
CA HIS A 93 2.17 -11.80 -18.15
C HIS A 93 0.93 -12.63 -17.79
N ASP A 94 -0.23 -12.16 -18.23
CA ASP A 94 -1.49 -12.89 -18.08
C ASP A 94 -1.42 -14.17 -18.93
N VAL A 95 -1.94 -15.27 -18.39
CA VAL A 95 -2.00 -16.55 -19.10
C VAL A 95 -3.44 -16.94 -19.33
N THR A 96 -3.77 -17.14 -20.59
CA THR A 96 -5.08 -17.60 -21.03
C THR A 96 -5.15 -19.13 -21.03
N ARG A 97 -6.37 -19.67 -20.97
CA ARG A 97 -6.61 -21.12 -21.09
C ARG A 97 -6.07 -21.71 -22.40
N GLN A 98 -5.93 -20.89 -23.44
CA GLN A 98 -5.41 -21.30 -24.75
C GLN A 98 -3.90 -21.50 -24.73
N GLU A 99 -3.15 -20.67 -23.99
CA GLU A 99 -1.69 -20.74 -23.93
C GLU A 99 -1.21 -21.92 -23.07
N GLN A 100 -1.82 -22.14 -21.91
CA GLN A 100 -1.46 -23.25 -21.01
C GLN A 100 -2.70 -23.93 -20.40
N PRO A 101 -3.35 -24.83 -21.15
CA PRO A 101 -4.57 -25.50 -20.69
C PRO A 101 -4.33 -26.39 -19.47
N ARG A 102 -3.16 -27.03 -19.36
CA ARG A 102 -2.84 -27.93 -18.23
C ARG A 102 -2.76 -27.17 -16.91
N LEU A 103 -2.06 -26.03 -16.89
CA LEU A 103 -1.92 -25.21 -15.68
C LEU A 103 -3.27 -24.61 -15.27
N TYR A 104 -4.01 -24.09 -16.25
CA TYR A 104 -5.33 -23.52 -16.03
C TYR A 104 -6.31 -24.54 -15.41
N ASN A 105 -6.38 -25.75 -15.98
CA ASN A 105 -7.26 -26.81 -15.48
C ASN A 105 -6.84 -27.34 -14.09
N LEU A 106 -5.53 -27.39 -13.79
CA LEU A 106 -5.07 -27.76 -12.45
C LEU A 106 -5.52 -26.74 -11.41
N LEU A 107 -5.34 -25.45 -11.68
CA LEU A 107 -5.80 -24.38 -10.80
C LEU A 107 -7.32 -24.39 -10.65
N GLU A 108 -8.05 -24.53 -11.76
CA GLU A 108 -9.51 -24.59 -11.78
C GLU A 108 -10.04 -25.73 -10.89
N ASN A 109 -9.48 -26.94 -11.02
CA ASN A 109 -9.85 -28.09 -10.18
C ASN A 109 -9.60 -27.84 -8.68
N LEU A 110 -8.48 -27.17 -8.34
CA LEU A 110 -8.18 -26.80 -6.95
C LEU A 110 -9.18 -25.75 -6.42
N CYS A 111 -9.53 -24.75 -7.22
CA CYS A 111 -10.51 -23.73 -6.87
C CYS A 111 -11.92 -24.33 -6.67
N ILE A 112 -12.35 -25.24 -7.56
CA ILE A 112 -13.61 -25.98 -7.44
C ILE A 112 -13.63 -26.81 -6.15
N SER A 113 -12.54 -27.52 -5.84
CA SER A 113 -12.42 -28.31 -4.61
C SER A 113 -12.56 -27.47 -3.34
N ARG A 114 -12.21 -26.18 -3.39
CA ARG A 114 -12.31 -25.24 -2.26
C ARG A 114 -13.53 -24.32 -2.33
N GLY A 115 -14.35 -24.40 -3.37
CA GLY A 115 -15.53 -23.55 -3.56
C GLY A 115 -15.22 -22.05 -3.70
N ILE A 116 -14.03 -21.71 -4.20
CA ILE A 116 -13.60 -20.32 -4.43
C ILE A 116 -13.63 -19.97 -5.91
N PRO A 117 -13.94 -18.70 -6.28
CA PRO A 117 -13.89 -18.28 -7.68
C PRO A 117 -12.47 -18.38 -8.23
N MET A 118 -12.35 -18.66 -9.53
CA MET A 118 -11.06 -18.76 -10.19
C MET A 118 -10.37 -17.38 -10.24
N PRO A 119 -9.19 -17.20 -9.63
CA PRO A 119 -8.45 -15.96 -9.72
C PRO A 119 -7.81 -15.79 -11.11
N LYS A 120 -7.39 -14.57 -11.45
CA LYS A 120 -6.57 -14.32 -12.64
C LYS A 120 -5.24 -15.08 -12.50
N LEU A 121 -4.89 -15.86 -13.53
CA LEU A 121 -3.62 -16.59 -13.60
C LEU A 121 -2.59 -15.75 -14.35
N LYS A 122 -1.45 -15.49 -13.71
CA LYS A 122 -0.29 -14.80 -14.28
C LYS A 122 0.96 -15.62 -14.06
N ILE A 123 1.91 -15.56 -14.99
CA ILE A 123 3.23 -16.20 -14.88
C ILE A 123 4.29 -15.12 -14.81
N VAL A 124 5.23 -15.31 -13.89
CA VAL A 124 6.40 -14.45 -13.69
C VAL A 124 7.63 -15.30 -13.96
N ASP A 125 8.49 -14.82 -14.85
CA ASP A 125 9.80 -15.43 -15.08
C ASP A 125 10.77 -14.98 -13.99
N SER A 126 11.20 -15.91 -13.14
CA SER A 126 12.22 -15.68 -12.11
C SER A 126 13.39 -16.62 -12.34
N PRO A 127 14.66 -16.17 -12.21
CA PRO A 127 15.78 -17.08 -12.09
C PRO A 127 15.57 -17.96 -10.84
N ALA A 128 15.83 -19.25 -10.99
CA ALA A 128 15.69 -20.28 -9.94
C ALA A 128 16.85 -20.22 -8.93
#